data_AF-A0A8X6K522-F1
#
_entry.id   AF-A0A8X6K522-F1
#
_cell.length_a   1.000
_cell.length_b   1.000
_cell.length_c   1.000
_cell.angle_alpha   90.00
_cell.angle_beta   90.00
_cell.angle_gamma   90.00
#
_symmetry.space_group_name_H-M   'P 1'
#
loop_
_entity.id
_entity.type
_entity.pdbx_description
1 polymer ?
#
loop_
_entity_poly.entity_id
_entity_poly.type
_entity_poly.pdbx_seq_one_letter_code
_entity_poly.pdbx_strand_id
1 'polypeptide(L)'
;MWENTAPLMHSVQYFQGWAMGNNVSLIAADIQLAGQLSLGSGIFHGKEGVLVYTYDPDGISKLLVARVPKRGHELTAPLASITAITDNGTYAWTDDGKDVPFITSHSLHFHLNDDLHTDRYREFDLVNYTLVQLTKPKDHLTACNNRLCCTLEYSIANLTETFFFGVLNGTQTIVPPLYWCEEDCMLVRCEPRNGKPCSDFPMQSDNLHANFSTDFIYPSVVSNRMRLIPRKEYDYAVERQPGGYMSYIDFNSQKGENLVAVVLQGQCYDRDPLTSFF
;
A
#
# COMPACT_ATOMS: atom_id res chain seq x y z
N MET A 1 6.91 -3.80 15.53
CA MET A 1 6.01 -4.82 14.98
C MET A 1 4.86 -4.09 14.33
N TRP A 2 4.77 -4.17 13.01
CA TRP A 2 3.66 -3.63 12.23
C TRP A 2 2.74 -4.78 11.83
N GLU A 3 1.49 -4.78 12.32
CA GLU A 3 0.48 -5.74 11.87
C GLU A 3 -0.09 -5.23 10.54
N ASN A 4 0.28 -5.87 9.41
CA ASN A 4 -0.20 -5.46 8.09
C ASN A 4 -1.72 -5.54 8.01
N THR A 5 -2.35 -4.46 7.55
CA THR A 5 -3.81 -4.32 7.46
C THR A 5 -4.20 -3.86 6.06
N ALA A 6 -5.02 -4.65 5.35
CA ALA A 6 -5.47 -4.26 4.00
C ALA A 6 -6.59 -3.21 4.04
N PRO A 7 -6.74 -2.42 2.96
CA PRO A 7 -5.85 -2.35 1.79
C PRO A 7 -4.77 -1.27 1.91
N LEU A 8 -4.79 -0.46 2.98
CA LEU A 8 -4.04 0.80 3.04
C LEU A 8 -2.78 0.73 3.92
N MET A 9 -2.72 -0.22 4.85
CA MET A 9 -1.69 -0.29 5.89
C MET A 9 -0.85 -1.56 5.81
N HIS A 10 -0.45 -1.93 4.60
CA HIS A 10 0.72 -2.80 4.47
C HIS A 10 1.99 -1.98 4.74
N SER A 11 2.93 -2.54 5.48
CA SER A 11 4.12 -1.90 6.02
C SER A 11 4.94 -1.23 4.93
N VAL A 12 5.39 -1.98 3.93
CA VAL A 12 6.24 -1.46 2.84
C VAL A 12 5.51 -0.42 1.98
N GLN A 13 4.20 -0.60 1.79
CA GLN A 13 3.30 0.33 1.11
C GLN A 13 3.23 1.67 1.86
N TYR A 14 2.93 1.61 3.15
CA TYR A 14 2.77 2.76 4.03
C TYR A 14 4.10 3.49 4.25
N PHE A 15 5.18 2.76 4.52
CA PHE A 15 6.52 3.33 4.76
C PHE A 15 7.07 4.04 3.53
N GLN A 16 6.90 3.48 2.33
CA GLN A 16 7.28 4.16 1.10
C GLN A 16 6.48 5.45 0.93
N GLY A 17 5.15 5.38 1.05
CA GLY A 17 4.29 6.55 0.87
C GLY A 17 4.61 7.67 1.85
N TRP A 18 4.84 7.33 3.13
CA TRP A 18 5.26 8.28 4.14
C TRP A 18 6.61 8.93 3.83
N ALA A 19 7.61 8.15 3.41
CA ALA A 19 8.93 8.66 3.04
C ALA A 19 8.87 9.60 1.83
N MET A 20 8.04 9.25 0.83
CA MET A 20 7.79 10.05 -0.37
C MET A 20 7.10 11.37 -0.02
N GLY A 21 6.00 11.33 0.74
CA GLY A 21 5.26 12.53 1.12
C GLY A 21 6.06 13.50 1.98
N ASN A 22 6.93 13.00 2.86
CA ASN A 22 7.80 13.82 3.69
C ASN A 22 9.13 14.19 3.00
N ASN A 23 9.41 13.64 1.82
CA ASN A 23 10.66 13.80 1.09
C ASN A 23 11.92 13.51 1.96
N VAL A 24 11.91 12.39 2.68
CA VAL A 24 13.01 11.95 3.57
C VAL A 24 13.48 10.54 3.25
N SER A 25 14.66 10.18 3.77
CA SER A 25 15.07 8.77 3.83
C SER A 25 14.45 8.11 5.06
N LEU A 26 13.90 6.91 4.91
CA LEU A 26 13.34 6.10 5.99
C LEU A 26 13.95 4.71 5.96
N ILE A 27 14.45 4.25 7.11
CA ILE A 27 14.82 2.85 7.33
C ILE A 27 13.77 2.28 8.28
N ALA A 28 13.00 1.30 7.80
CA ALA A 28 12.00 0.62 8.58
C ALA A 28 12.40 -0.85 8.75
N ALA A 29 12.53 -1.28 10.00
CA ALA A 29 12.82 -2.65 10.37
C ALA A 29 11.61 -3.19 11.14
N ASP A 30 10.97 -4.20 10.58
CA ASP A 30 9.87 -4.93 11.19
C ASP A 30 10.29 -6.36 11.57
N ILE A 31 9.50 -6.99 12.43
CA ILE A 31 9.69 -8.41 12.73
C ILE A 31 9.35 -9.27 11.51
N GLN A 32 9.87 -10.49 11.45
CA GLN A 32 9.44 -11.49 10.48
C GLN A 32 8.58 -12.54 11.17
N LEU A 33 7.27 -12.28 11.25
CA LEU A 33 6.29 -13.15 11.88
C LEU A 33 5.10 -13.36 10.94
N ALA A 34 5.29 -14.29 10.01
CA ALA A 34 4.36 -14.59 8.92
C ALA A 34 2.93 -14.87 9.40
N GLY A 35 2.77 -15.62 10.50
CA GLY A 35 1.44 -15.95 11.05
C GLY A 35 0.61 -14.72 11.47
N GLN A 36 1.24 -13.61 11.84
CA GLN A 36 0.54 -12.36 12.20
C GLN A 36 0.53 -11.34 11.08
N LEU A 37 0.97 -11.76 9.89
CA LEU A 37 1.33 -10.87 8.80
C LEU A 37 2.11 -9.64 9.32
N SER A 38 3.02 -9.85 10.26
CA SER A 38 3.90 -8.79 10.75
C SER A 38 5.24 -9.01 10.07
N LEU A 39 5.41 -8.30 8.95
CA LEU A 39 6.52 -8.42 8.04
C LEU A 39 6.58 -7.18 7.17
N GLY A 40 7.73 -7.00 6.53
CA GLY A 40 7.94 -5.92 5.60
C GLY A 40 8.90 -4.89 6.15
N SER A 41 10.15 -5.01 5.73
CA SER A 41 11.23 -4.10 6.10
C SER A 41 11.79 -3.46 4.84
N GLY A 42 12.37 -2.28 4.96
CA GLY A 42 12.95 -1.61 3.81
C GLY A 42 13.70 -0.33 4.12
N ILE A 43 14.40 0.13 3.08
CA ILE A 43 15.04 1.43 3.01
C ILE A 43 14.35 2.18 1.87
N PHE A 44 13.73 3.30 2.22
CA PHE A 44 12.93 4.13 1.34
C PHE A 44 13.52 5.53 1.26
N HIS A 45 13.33 6.20 0.13
CA HIS A 45 13.82 7.54 -0.12
C HIS A 45 12.74 8.39 -0.79
N GLY A 46 12.61 9.63 -0.33
CA GLY A 46 11.54 10.53 -0.75
C GLY A 46 11.40 10.74 -2.25
N LYS A 47 12.51 10.83 -2.99
CA LYS A 47 12.50 11.03 -4.44
C LYS A 47 12.67 9.76 -5.26
N GLU A 48 13.43 8.80 -4.74
CA GLU A 48 13.78 7.58 -5.47
C GLU A 48 12.75 6.47 -5.25
N GLY A 49 11.83 6.64 -4.29
CA GLY A 49 10.95 5.60 -3.81
C GLY A 49 11.72 4.54 -3.02
N VAL A 50 11.44 3.27 -3.28
CA VAL A 50 12.09 2.16 -2.58
C VAL A 50 13.51 1.91 -3.09
N LEU A 51 14.48 1.80 -2.16
CA LEU A 51 15.87 1.45 -2.47
C LEU A 51 16.13 -0.05 -2.30
N VAL A 52 15.56 -0.65 -1.25
CA VAL A 52 15.52 -2.09 -1.00
C VAL A 52 14.39 -2.38 -0.03
N TYR A 53 13.68 -3.49 -0.21
CA TYR A 53 12.68 -3.97 0.74
C TYR A 53 12.54 -5.49 0.66
N THR A 54 11.90 -6.07 1.66
CA THR A 54 11.39 -7.44 1.66
C THR A 54 9.94 -7.40 2.08
N TYR A 55 9.12 -8.29 1.53
CA TYR A 55 7.73 -8.48 1.93
C TYR A 55 7.35 -9.93 1.61
N ASP A 56 7.90 -10.87 2.38
CA ASP A 56 7.79 -12.30 2.10
C ASP A 56 7.37 -13.02 3.39
N PRO A 57 6.17 -13.65 3.46
CA PRO A 57 5.69 -14.36 4.66
C PRO A 57 6.34 -15.74 4.83
N ASP A 58 7.67 -15.79 4.84
CA ASP A 58 8.46 -17.04 4.85
C ASP A 58 9.06 -17.39 6.22
N GLY A 59 8.94 -16.52 7.22
CA GLY A 59 9.56 -16.73 8.54
C GLY A 59 11.08 -16.54 8.57
N ILE A 60 11.70 -16.17 7.45
CA ILE A 60 13.16 -16.03 7.30
C ILE A 60 13.59 -14.59 7.56
N SER A 61 14.45 -14.40 8.56
CA SER A 61 15.07 -13.11 8.89
C SER A 61 15.96 -12.62 7.75
N LYS A 62 15.96 -11.31 7.48
CA LYS A 62 16.69 -10.72 6.36
C LYS A 62 17.47 -9.47 6.77
N LEU A 63 18.72 -9.38 6.33
CA LEU A 63 19.54 -8.17 6.37
C LEU A 63 19.44 -7.46 5.02
N LEU A 64 19.00 -6.21 5.05
CA LEU A 64 18.86 -5.35 3.87
C LEU A 64 19.96 -4.30 3.88
N VAL A 65 20.65 -4.15 2.75
CA VAL A 65 21.71 -3.15 2.56
C VAL A 65 21.45 -2.42 1.26
N ALA A 66 21.52 -1.08 1.29
CA ALA A 66 21.48 -0.23 0.11
C ALA A 66 22.26 1.07 0.36
N ARG A 67 22.72 1.70 -0.73
CA ARG A 67 23.23 3.06 -0.76
C ARG A 67 22.07 4.04 -0.74
N VAL A 68 22.17 5.02 0.16
CA VAL A 68 21.20 6.11 0.30
C VAL A 68 21.84 7.40 -0.20
N PRO A 69 21.17 8.20 -1.05
CA PRO A 69 21.72 9.46 -1.51
C PRO A 69 21.91 10.42 -0.35
N LYS A 70 23.03 11.14 -0.36
CA LYS A 70 23.23 12.30 0.54
C LYS A 70 22.44 13.48 0.01
N ARG A 71 22.05 14.38 0.90
CA ARG A 71 21.37 15.62 0.51
C ARG A 71 22.13 16.34 -0.61
N GLY A 72 21.41 16.70 -1.67
CA GLY A 72 21.95 17.40 -2.84
C GLY A 72 22.79 16.53 -3.79
N HIS A 73 22.79 15.20 -3.61
CA HIS A 73 23.47 14.27 -4.50
C HIS A 73 22.46 13.30 -5.10
N GLU A 74 22.58 13.08 -6.40
CA GLU A 74 21.79 12.09 -7.14
C GLU A 74 22.29 10.68 -6.83
N LEU A 75 21.36 9.73 -6.72
CA LEU A 75 21.69 8.33 -6.56
C LEU A 75 21.92 7.70 -7.94
N THR A 76 23.14 7.24 -8.24
CA THR A 76 23.38 6.50 -9.49
C THR A 76 22.71 5.12 -9.49
N ALA A 77 22.83 4.41 -8.37
CA ALA A 77 22.18 3.13 -8.13
C ALA A 77 22.17 2.82 -6.62
N PRO A 78 21.12 2.18 -6.09
CA PRO A 78 21.07 1.79 -4.69
C PRO A 78 22.10 0.71 -4.35
N LEU A 79 22.60 -0.08 -5.32
CA LEU A 79 23.44 -1.26 -5.07
C LEU A 79 22.90 -2.12 -3.91
N ALA A 80 21.59 -2.39 -4.01
CA ALA A 80 20.86 -3.09 -2.99
C ALA A 80 21.24 -4.58 -2.94
N SER A 81 21.27 -5.14 -1.73
CA SER A 81 21.41 -6.57 -1.51
C SER A 81 20.59 -7.01 -0.30
N ILE A 82 20.07 -8.23 -0.36
CA ILE A 82 19.35 -8.86 0.74
C ILE A 82 20.08 -10.15 1.09
N THR A 83 20.33 -10.36 2.38
CA THR A 83 20.92 -11.59 2.91
C THR A 83 19.92 -12.25 3.85
N ALA A 84 19.49 -13.46 3.52
CA ALA A 84 18.69 -14.28 4.42
C ALA A 84 19.56 -14.86 5.54
N ILE A 85 19.00 -14.91 6.73
CA ILE A 85 19.64 -15.36 7.96
C ILE A 85 18.79 -16.48 8.54
N THR A 86 19.38 -17.64 8.72
CA THR A 86 18.76 -18.84 9.30
C THR A 86 19.71 -19.47 10.31
N ASP A 87 19.21 -20.41 11.12
CA ASP A 87 20.05 -21.18 12.05
C ASP A 87 21.16 -21.97 11.34
N ASN A 88 20.92 -22.35 10.07
CA ASN A 88 21.86 -23.10 9.24
C ASN A 88 22.87 -22.20 8.50
N GLY A 89 22.83 -20.88 8.70
CA GLY A 89 23.74 -19.91 8.10
C GLY A 89 23.04 -18.83 7.27
N THR A 90 23.85 -18.12 6.48
CA THR A 90 23.41 -16.96 5.69
C THR A 90 23.58 -17.21 4.20
N TYR A 91 22.66 -16.72 3.38
CA TYR A 91 22.75 -16.80 1.93
C TYR A 91 22.17 -15.55 1.26
N ALA A 92 22.60 -15.26 0.04
CA ALA A 92 22.04 -14.17 -0.75
C ALA A 92 20.58 -14.47 -1.08
N TRP A 93 19.69 -13.54 -0.73
CA TRP A 93 18.27 -13.64 -1.05
C TRP A 93 18.02 -12.99 -2.40
N THR A 94 17.56 -13.79 -3.36
CA THR A 94 17.28 -13.35 -4.74
C THR A 94 15.84 -13.66 -5.17
N ASP A 95 14.99 -14.09 -4.24
CA ASP A 95 13.57 -14.30 -4.53
C ASP A 95 12.90 -12.95 -4.79
N ASP A 96 12.16 -12.87 -5.89
CA ASP A 96 11.36 -11.72 -6.33
C ASP A 96 9.93 -11.78 -5.77
N GLY A 97 9.63 -12.81 -4.97
CA GLY A 97 8.32 -13.05 -4.39
C GLY A 97 7.41 -13.89 -5.28
N LYS A 98 7.92 -14.46 -6.39
CA LYS A 98 7.16 -15.36 -7.28
C LYS A 98 6.69 -16.65 -6.60
N ASP A 99 7.26 -16.99 -5.45
CA ASP A 99 6.90 -18.16 -4.66
C ASP A 99 5.99 -17.79 -3.47
N VAL A 100 5.73 -16.50 -3.23
CA VAL A 100 4.69 -16.08 -2.27
C VAL A 100 3.34 -16.59 -2.76
N PRO A 101 2.63 -17.44 -1.99
CA PRO A 101 1.46 -18.15 -2.49
C PRO A 101 0.32 -17.21 -2.88
N PHE A 102 -0.57 -17.67 -3.76
CA PHE A 102 -1.85 -17.00 -4.03
C PHE A 102 -2.67 -17.00 -2.76
N ILE A 103 -2.69 -15.86 -2.08
CA ILE A 103 -3.38 -15.71 -0.82
C ILE A 103 -4.25 -14.45 -0.93
N THR A 104 -5.54 -14.62 -0.74
CA THR A 104 -6.45 -13.53 -0.37
C THR A 104 -6.13 -13.09 1.06
N SER A 105 -6.41 -11.83 1.38
CA SER A 105 -6.40 -11.30 2.73
C SER A 105 -6.83 -12.32 3.81
N HIS A 106 -7.90 -13.07 3.54
CA HIS A 106 -8.45 -14.09 4.42
C HIS A 106 -7.74 -15.47 4.42
N SER A 107 -7.07 -15.87 3.33
CA SER A 107 -6.45 -17.20 3.18
C SER A 107 -5.01 -17.29 3.68
N LEU A 108 -4.49 -16.25 4.34
CA LEU A 108 -3.26 -16.32 5.14
C LEU A 108 -3.35 -17.32 6.31
N HIS A 109 -4.52 -17.93 6.50
CA HIS A 109 -4.86 -18.91 7.53
C HIS A 109 -4.18 -20.28 7.44
N PHE A 110 -3.28 -20.61 6.49
CA PHE A 110 -2.74 -21.98 6.44
C PHE A 110 -1.28 -22.14 6.02
N HIS A 111 -0.63 -23.08 6.74
CA HIS A 111 0.62 -23.81 6.46
C HIS A 111 1.90 -23.43 7.23
N LEU A 112 1.80 -22.99 8.48
CA LEU A 112 2.89 -23.21 9.44
C LEU A 112 2.50 -24.42 10.31
N ASN A 113 3.10 -25.58 10.02
CA ASN A 113 2.97 -26.78 10.84
C ASN A 113 3.35 -26.45 12.30
N ASP A 114 2.47 -26.82 13.25
CA ASP A 114 2.66 -26.85 14.71
C ASP A 114 3.50 -25.72 15.35
N ASP A 115 2.81 -24.72 15.94
CA ASP A 115 2.83 -24.41 17.40
C ASP A 115 2.40 -22.98 17.77
N LEU A 116 2.01 -22.11 16.82
CA LEU A 116 1.53 -20.76 17.14
C LEU A 116 0.27 -20.39 16.35
N HIS A 117 -0.90 -20.75 16.90
CA HIS A 117 -2.16 -20.10 16.54
C HIS A 117 -2.07 -18.59 16.79
N THR A 118 -1.92 -17.77 15.75
CA THR A 118 -2.37 -16.37 15.77
C THR A 118 -2.66 -15.90 14.35
N ASP A 119 -3.75 -16.34 13.73
CA ASP A 119 -4.26 -15.77 12.47
C ASP A 119 -4.82 -14.36 12.73
N ARG A 120 -3.91 -13.41 13.00
CA ARG A 120 -4.23 -12.01 13.29
C ARG A 120 -4.10 -11.18 12.04
N TYR A 121 -4.89 -11.54 11.03
CA TYR A 121 -5.04 -10.72 9.86
C TYR A 121 -6.12 -9.67 10.08
N ARG A 122 -5.86 -8.43 9.67
CA ARG A 122 -6.77 -7.30 9.85
C ARG A 122 -7.10 -6.64 8.52
N GLU A 123 -8.33 -6.17 8.42
CA GLU A 123 -8.84 -5.39 7.30
C GLU A 123 -9.50 -4.14 7.86
N PHE A 124 -9.38 -3.03 7.13
CA PHE A 124 -10.22 -1.88 7.40
C PHE A 124 -11.69 -2.17 7.07
N ASP A 125 -12.60 -1.74 7.94
CA ASP A 125 -14.01 -1.69 7.58
C ASP A 125 -14.26 -0.47 6.70
N LEU A 126 -14.52 -0.70 5.41
CA LEU A 126 -14.73 0.38 4.45
C LEU A 126 -16.14 1.00 4.52
N VAL A 127 -16.89 0.76 5.59
CA VAL A 127 -18.28 1.24 5.77
C VAL A 127 -18.43 2.77 5.63
N ASN A 128 -17.41 3.54 5.99
CA ASN A 128 -17.41 5.00 5.91
C ASN A 128 -16.97 5.54 4.55
N TYR A 129 -16.49 4.68 3.63
CA TYR A 129 -16.07 5.09 2.30
C TYR A 129 -17.27 5.26 1.37
N THR A 130 -17.20 6.26 0.50
CA THR A 130 -17.99 6.28 -0.71
C THR A 130 -17.31 5.37 -1.72
N LEU A 131 -17.91 4.21 -2.02
CA LEU A 131 -17.36 3.20 -2.92
C LEU A 131 -18.12 3.18 -4.26
N VAL A 132 -17.37 3.20 -5.36
CA VAL A 132 -17.87 3.10 -6.74
C VAL A 132 -17.21 1.90 -7.42
N GLN A 133 -17.99 0.88 -7.75
CA GLN A 133 -17.47 -0.27 -8.50
C GLN A 133 -17.15 0.14 -9.94
N LEU A 134 -15.99 -0.26 -10.45
CA LEU A 134 -15.65 -0.11 -11.86
C LEU A 134 -16.53 -1.09 -12.65
N THR A 135 -17.23 -0.58 -13.67
CA THR A 135 -18.16 -1.38 -14.50
C THR A 135 -17.84 -1.32 -16.00
N LYS A 136 -16.93 -0.43 -16.39
CA LYS A 136 -16.50 -0.23 -17.78
C LYS A 136 -14.99 -0.49 -17.90
N PRO A 137 -14.49 -0.93 -19.06
CA PRO A 137 -13.06 -1.14 -19.28
C PRO A 137 -12.25 0.18 -19.36
N LYS A 138 -12.91 1.30 -19.62
CA LYS A 138 -12.30 2.63 -19.60
C LYS A 138 -13.35 3.63 -19.11
N ASP A 139 -13.00 4.46 -18.15
CA ASP A 139 -13.88 5.53 -17.67
C ASP A 139 -13.08 6.66 -16.98
N HIS A 140 -13.75 7.79 -16.79
CA HIS A 140 -13.31 8.86 -15.92
C HIS A 140 -14.36 9.04 -14.84
N LEU A 141 -14.01 8.69 -13.60
CA LEU A 141 -14.88 8.75 -12.44
C LEU A 141 -14.50 9.93 -11.54
N THR A 142 -15.51 10.55 -10.95
CA THR A 142 -15.33 11.47 -9.82
C THR A 142 -16.27 11.02 -8.71
N ALA A 143 -15.71 10.84 -7.51
CA ALA A 143 -16.46 10.46 -6.33
C ALA A 143 -16.10 11.41 -5.19
N CYS A 144 -17.04 11.65 -4.30
CA CYS A 144 -16.84 12.55 -3.17
C CYS A 144 -17.33 11.90 -1.87
N ASN A 145 -16.66 12.22 -0.78
CA ASN A 145 -17.07 11.89 0.57
C ASN A 145 -16.87 13.14 1.45
N ASN A 146 -17.95 13.61 2.05
CA ASN A 146 -17.98 14.91 2.74
C ASN A 146 -17.45 16.06 1.85
N ARG A 147 -16.31 16.67 2.21
CA ARG A 147 -15.71 17.79 1.47
C ARG A 147 -14.60 17.35 0.51
N LEU A 148 -14.24 16.07 0.50
CA LEU A 148 -13.23 15.55 -0.39
C LEU A 148 -13.88 15.04 -1.67
N CYS A 149 -13.31 15.41 -2.81
CA CYS A 149 -13.61 14.81 -4.11
C CYS A 149 -12.32 14.30 -4.74
N CYS A 150 -12.37 13.10 -5.28
CA CYS A 150 -11.24 12.46 -5.96
C CYS A 150 -11.64 12.14 -7.40
N THR A 151 -10.65 12.22 -8.28
CA THR A 151 -10.81 11.88 -9.69
C THR A 151 -9.97 10.67 -10.04
N LEU A 152 -10.52 9.78 -10.86
CA LEU A 152 -9.89 8.58 -11.38
C LEU A 152 -10.13 8.50 -12.89
N GLU A 153 -9.06 8.50 -13.68
CA GLU A 153 -9.10 8.11 -15.09
C GLU A 153 -8.40 6.77 -15.26
N TYR A 154 -9.06 5.77 -15.83
CA TYR A 154 -8.47 4.42 -15.95
C TYR A 154 -8.77 3.73 -17.27
N SER A 155 -7.94 2.75 -17.60
CA SER A 155 -8.09 1.86 -18.75
C SER A 155 -7.60 0.44 -18.41
N ILE A 156 -8.43 -0.57 -18.68
CA ILE A 156 -8.17 -1.99 -18.49
C ILE A 156 -8.59 -2.77 -19.75
N ALA A 157 -7.76 -3.73 -20.17
CA ALA A 157 -8.01 -4.50 -21.39
C ALA A 157 -9.23 -5.42 -21.27
N ASN A 158 -9.40 -6.07 -20.12
CA ASN A 158 -10.56 -6.91 -19.81
C ASN A 158 -10.89 -6.76 -18.32
N LEU A 159 -12.07 -6.22 -18.00
CA LEU A 159 -12.51 -6.07 -16.62
C LEU A 159 -13.16 -7.37 -16.13
N THR A 160 -12.32 -8.36 -15.84
CA THR A 160 -12.69 -9.66 -15.26
C THR A 160 -12.77 -9.61 -13.74
N GLU A 161 -12.09 -8.64 -13.16
CA GLU A 161 -11.92 -8.49 -11.73
C GLU A 161 -12.75 -7.35 -11.15
N THR A 162 -13.00 -7.45 -9.84
CA THR A 162 -13.79 -6.44 -9.13
C THR A 162 -12.88 -5.39 -8.50
N PHE A 163 -12.90 -4.20 -9.10
CA PHE A 163 -12.24 -3.01 -8.57
C PHE A 163 -13.26 -2.02 -8.02
N PHE A 164 -12.88 -1.35 -6.94
CA PHE A 164 -13.63 -0.24 -6.38
C PHE A 164 -12.77 1.02 -6.31
N PHE A 165 -13.35 2.14 -6.71
CA PHE A 165 -12.86 3.47 -6.42
C PHE A 165 -13.50 3.97 -5.12
N GLY A 166 -12.68 4.25 -4.12
CA GLY A 166 -13.09 4.64 -2.78
C GLY A 166 -12.62 6.03 -2.43
N VAL A 167 -13.49 6.80 -1.76
CA VAL A 167 -13.17 8.11 -1.21
C VAL A 167 -13.61 8.18 0.25
N LEU A 168 -12.73 8.63 1.13
CA LEU A 168 -13.02 8.87 2.54
C LEU A 168 -12.57 10.28 2.93
N ASN A 169 -13.38 10.98 3.71
CA ASN A 169 -12.96 12.11 4.51
C ASN A 169 -13.62 11.97 5.87
N GLY A 170 -12.89 11.43 6.84
CA GLY A 170 -13.50 11.06 8.10
C GLY A 170 -12.53 10.43 9.09
N THR A 171 -13.08 9.66 10.02
CA THR A 171 -12.33 9.04 11.09
C THR A 171 -12.19 7.54 10.85
N GLN A 172 -10.98 7.03 11.02
CA GLN A 172 -10.60 5.62 10.86
C GLN A 172 -10.18 5.02 12.20
N THR A 173 -10.30 3.69 12.29
CA THR A 173 -9.86 2.88 13.43
C THR A 173 -9.54 1.46 12.97
N ILE A 174 -8.46 0.90 13.51
CA ILE A 174 -8.19 -0.55 13.44
C ILE A 174 -8.44 -1.21 14.81
N VAL A 175 -8.22 -0.48 15.90
CA VAL A 175 -8.37 -0.96 17.29
C VAL A 175 -9.02 0.12 18.13
N PRO A 176 -10.32 0.03 18.44
CA PRO A 176 -10.94 0.93 19.42
C PRO A 176 -10.17 0.88 20.76
N PRO A 177 -9.95 2.02 21.45
CA PRO A 177 -10.48 3.36 21.17
C PRO A 177 -9.51 4.27 20.37
N LEU A 178 -8.59 3.70 19.58
CA LEU A 178 -7.66 4.49 18.78
C LEU A 178 -8.33 4.90 17.47
N TYR A 179 -8.57 6.20 17.35
CA TYR A 179 -9.17 6.81 16.18
C TYR A 179 -8.28 7.92 15.66
N TRP A 180 -8.20 8.07 14.35
CA TRP A 180 -7.48 9.16 13.68
C TRP A 180 -8.26 9.63 12.46
N CYS A 181 -7.98 10.86 12.04
CA CYS A 181 -8.61 11.49 10.89
C CYS A 181 -7.82 11.17 9.62
N GLU A 182 -8.52 10.64 8.62
CA GLU A 182 -7.96 10.35 7.30
C GLU A 182 -8.80 10.93 6.17
N GLU A 183 -8.09 11.26 5.11
CA GLU A 183 -8.67 11.64 3.84
C GLU A 183 -8.00 10.83 2.73
N ASP A 184 -8.77 9.93 2.11
CA ASP A 184 -8.23 8.92 1.21
C ASP A 184 -8.92 8.96 -0.14
N CYS A 185 -8.11 8.80 -1.19
CA CYS A 185 -8.57 8.37 -2.49
C CYS A 185 -7.87 7.05 -2.82
N MET A 186 -8.64 6.00 -3.09
CA MET A 186 -8.08 4.70 -3.40
C MET A 186 -8.78 4.04 -4.57
N LEU A 187 -8.02 3.30 -5.35
CA LEU A 187 -8.50 2.27 -6.24
C LEU A 187 -7.96 0.95 -5.72
N VAL A 188 -8.84 -0.01 -5.49
CA VAL A 188 -8.47 -1.27 -4.87
C VAL A 188 -9.19 -2.45 -5.52
N ARG A 189 -8.46 -3.55 -5.70
CA ARG A 189 -9.01 -4.86 -6.04
C ARG A 189 -9.60 -5.50 -4.78
N CYS A 190 -10.91 -5.77 -4.80
CA CYS A 190 -11.60 -6.38 -3.65
C CYS A 190 -12.89 -7.07 -4.07
N GLU A 191 -13.34 -8.03 -3.28
CA GLU A 191 -14.56 -8.81 -3.52
C GLU A 191 -15.64 -8.47 -2.48
N PRO A 192 -16.92 -8.49 -2.87
CA PRO A 192 -18.01 -8.39 -1.91
C PRO A 192 -18.13 -9.68 -1.11
N ARG A 193 -18.29 -9.56 0.21
CA ARG A 193 -18.51 -10.70 1.11
C ARG A 193 -19.55 -10.36 2.16
N ASN A 194 -20.42 -11.33 2.47
CA ASN A 194 -21.49 -11.21 3.49
C ASN A 194 -22.38 -9.96 3.31
N GLY A 195 -22.65 -9.57 2.05
CA GLY A 195 -23.47 -8.40 1.73
C GLY A 195 -22.76 -7.04 1.90
N LYS A 196 -21.49 -7.02 2.32
CA LYS A 196 -20.66 -5.81 2.32
C LYS A 196 -19.93 -5.68 0.98
N PRO A 197 -19.98 -4.51 0.30
CA PRO A 197 -19.15 -4.25 -0.86
C PRO A 197 -17.68 -4.13 -0.43
N CYS A 198 -16.76 -4.65 -1.25
CA CYS A 198 -15.31 -4.51 -1.06
C CYS A 198 -14.82 -4.87 0.35
N SER A 199 -14.97 -6.14 0.74
CA SER A 199 -14.69 -6.63 2.09
C SER A 199 -13.79 -7.86 2.16
N ASP A 200 -13.24 -8.28 1.03
CA ASP A 200 -12.19 -9.30 0.92
C ASP A 200 -11.16 -8.75 -0.09
N PHE A 201 -9.88 -8.80 0.22
CA PHE A 201 -8.82 -8.12 -0.54
C PHE A 201 -7.84 -9.12 -1.13
N PRO A 202 -8.06 -9.59 -2.37
CA PRO A 202 -7.10 -10.42 -3.07
C PRO A 202 -5.77 -9.71 -3.26
N MET A 203 -4.66 -10.42 -3.06
CA MET A 203 -3.32 -9.88 -3.32
C MET A 203 -2.91 -9.99 -4.80
N GLN A 204 -3.82 -10.40 -5.69
CA GLN A 204 -3.55 -10.48 -7.12
C GLN A 204 -4.64 -9.77 -7.91
N SER A 205 -4.22 -9.29 -9.07
CA SER A 205 -5.00 -8.50 -9.98
C SER A 205 -4.51 -8.62 -11.43
N ASP A 206 -5.35 -8.17 -12.34
CA ASP A 206 -5.09 -7.96 -13.76
C ASP A 206 -4.51 -6.56 -14.05
N ASN A 207 -3.96 -6.39 -15.26
CA ASN A 207 -3.33 -5.14 -15.68
C ASN A 207 -4.33 -3.98 -15.80
N LEU A 208 -4.10 -2.92 -15.03
CA LEU A 208 -4.89 -1.69 -14.99
C LEU A 208 -3.94 -0.48 -15.09
N HIS A 209 -4.29 0.48 -15.94
CA HIS A 209 -3.67 1.82 -15.96
C HIS A 209 -4.64 2.79 -15.33
N ALA A 210 -4.19 3.62 -14.38
CA ALA A 210 -5.10 4.48 -13.63
C ALA A 210 -4.40 5.73 -13.06
N ASN A 211 -4.90 6.91 -13.41
CA ASN A 211 -4.40 8.19 -12.95
C ASN A 211 -5.34 8.80 -11.91
N PHE A 212 -4.78 9.39 -10.85
CA PHE A 212 -5.52 9.87 -9.68
C PHE A 212 -5.10 11.27 -9.29
N SER A 213 -6.01 12.06 -8.72
CA SER A 213 -5.67 13.34 -8.10
C SER A 213 -6.44 13.64 -6.80
N THR A 214 -5.81 14.28 -5.81
CA THR A 214 -6.39 14.65 -4.49
C THR A 214 -5.53 15.61 -3.65
N ASP A 215 -6.01 16.26 -2.60
CA ASP A 215 -5.24 17.21 -1.78
C ASP A 215 -4.16 16.58 -0.86
N PHE A 216 -3.83 15.28 -1.00
CA PHE A 216 -3.09 14.48 0.00
C PHE A 216 -1.74 13.88 -0.41
N ILE A 217 -0.93 13.54 0.60
CA ILE A 217 0.53 13.65 0.50
C ILE A 217 1.22 12.27 0.52
N TYR A 218 0.53 11.16 0.77
CA TYR A 218 1.20 9.86 0.87
C TYR A 218 0.76 8.92 -0.25
N PRO A 219 1.55 8.80 -1.34
CA PRO A 219 1.25 7.92 -2.46
C PRO A 219 1.63 6.49 -2.13
N SER A 220 0.81 5.57 -2.56
CA SER A 220 1.07 4.14 -2.46
C SER A 220 0.59 3.45 -3.72
N VAL A 221 1.48 2.64 -4.30
CA VAL A 221 1.17 1.87 -5.50
C VAL A 221 1.72 0.47 -5.32
N VAL A 222 0.81 -0.51 -5.31
CA VAL A 222 1.16 -1.92 -5.10
C VAL A 222 0.56 -2.78 -6.20
N SER A 223 1.37 -3.70 -6.70
CA SER A 223 0.97 -4.71 -7.66
C SER A 223 0.78 -6.07 -7.00
N ASN A 224 0.61 -7.09 -7.84
CA ASN A 224 0.47 -8.47 -7.41
C ASN A 224 1.47 -8.86 -6.32
N ARG A 225 0.95 -9.55 -5.31
CA ARG A 225 1.65 -10.03 -4.12
C ARG A 225 2.22 -8.89 -3.28
N MET A 226 1.52 -7.76 -3.27
CA MET A 226 1.86 -6.54 -2.53
C MET A 226 3.25 -6.01 -2.85
N ARG A 227 3.70 -6.20 -4.09
CA ARG A 227 4.99 -5.70 -4.55
C ARG A 227 4.86 -4.22 -4.86
N LEU A 228 5.82 -3.45 -4.37
CA LEU A 228 5.88 -2.01 -4.65
C LEU A 228 6.17 -1.79 -6.13
N ILE A 229 5.37 -0.95 -6.78
CA ILE A 229 5.69 -0.50 -8.13
C ILE A 229 6.90 0.47 -8.03
N PRO A 230 7.95 0.28 -8.84
CA PRO A 230 9.11 1.19 -8.85
C PRO A 230 8.71 2.63 -9.19
N ARG A 231 9.34 3.62 -8.52
CA ARG A 231 9.03 5.05 -8.71
C ARG A 231 9.23 5.56 -10.15
N LYS A 232 9.98 4.87 -10.98
CA LYS A 232 10.15 5.23 -12.40
C LYS A 232 8.92 4.90 -13.28
N GLU A 233 8.02 4.04 -12.82
CA GLU A 233 6.84 3.59 -13.59
C GLU A 233 5.66 4.56 -13.47
N TYR A 234 5.65 5.43 -12.47
CA TYR A 234 4.62 6.45 -12.25
C TYR A 234 5.22 7.75 -11.74
N ASP A 235 4.63 8.85 -12.13
CA ASP A 235 4.88 10.16 -11.56
C ASP A 235 3.97 10.43 -10.37
N TYR A 236 4.57 11.08 -9.38
CA TYR A 236 3.92 11.56 -8.18
C TYR A 236 4.42 12.95 -7.86
N ALA A 237 3.50 13.89 -7.68
CA ALA A 237 3.79 15.23 -7.20
C ALA A 237 2.64 15.79 -6.39
N VAL A 238 2.96 16.78 -5.55
CA VAL A 238 2.00 17.61 -4.82
C VAL A 238 2.20 19.05 -5.27
N GLU A 239 1.15 19.61 -5.85
CA GLU A 239 1.10 20.98 -6.36
C GLU A 239 0.23 21.84 -5.44
N ARG A 240 0.60 23.11 -5.30
CA ARG A 240 -0.22 24.05 -4.53
C ARG A 240 -1.28 24.67 -5.43
N GLN A 241 -2.54 24.62 -5.01
CA GLN A 241 -3.65 25.23 -5.74
C GLN A 241 -4.36 26.30 -4.88
N PRO A 242 -5.15 27.22 -5.48
CA PRO A 242 -5.98 28.14 -4.72
C PRO A 242 -6.96 27.38 -3.82
N GLY A 243 -6.77 27.44 -2.50
CA GLY A 243 -7.64 26.78 -1.52
C GLY A 243 -7.14 25.43 -1.00
N GLY A 244 -6.00 24.93 -1.45
CA GLY A 244 -5.49 23.63 -0.98
C GLY A 244 -4.23 23.16 -1.71
N TYR A 245 -4.08 21.85 -1.78
CA TYR A 245 -3.06 21.17 -2.55
C TYR A 245 -3.72 20.27 -3.58
N MET A 246 -3.02 19.87 -4.62
CA MET A 246 -3.45 18.83 -5.54
C MET A 246 -2.27 17.91 -5.76
N SER A 247 -2.44 16.68 -5.36
CA SER A 247 -1.53 15.57 -5.48
C SER A 247 -2.01 14.68 -6.60
N TYR A 248 -1.12 14.02 -7.31
CA TYR A 248 -1.53 13.08 -8.34
C TYR A 248 -0.59 11.88 -8.45
N ILE A 249 -1.12 10.79 -8.97
CA ILE A 249 -0.36 9.64 -9.46
C ILE A 249 -0.69 9.50 -10.94
N ASP A 250 0.32 9.58 -11.80
CA ASP A 250 0.18 9.38 -13.24
C ASP A 250 1.11 8.25 -13.69
N PHE A 251 0.57 7.19 -14.29
CA PHE A 251 1.39 6.08 -14.73
C PHE A 251 1.96 6.34 -16.13
N ASN A 252 3.28 6.22 -16.25
CA ASN A 252 4.02 6.50 -17.48
C ASN A 252 3.73 5.48 -18.59
N SER A 253 3.38 4.24 -18.22
CA SER A 253 3.17 3.11 -19.13
C SER A 253 1.70 2.94 -19.50
N GLN A 254 1.40 2.98 -20.81
CA GLN A 254 0.06 2.65 -21.32
C GLN A 254 -0.24 1.14 -21.39
N LYS A 255 0.73 0.27 -21.06
CA LYS A 255 0.50 -1.19 -21.09
C LYS A 255 -0.29 -1.71 -19.89
N GLY A 256 -0.46 -0.88 -18.86
CA GLY A 256 -1.04 -1.27 -17.58
C GLY A 256 -0.07 -2.10 -16.73
N GLU A 257 -0.30 -2.10 -15.42
CA GLU A 257 0.41 -2.90 -14.43
C GLU A 257 -0.61 -3.75 -13.68
N ASN A 258 -0.23 -4.91 -13.15
CA ASN A 258 -1.13 -5.75 -12.35
C ASN A 258 -1.35 -5.11 -10.96
N LEU A 259 -2.17 -4.05 -10.91
CA LEU A 259 -2.36 -3.19 -9.75
C LEU A 259 -3.39 -3.76 -8.78
N VAL A 260 -2.97 -4.01 -7.54
CA VAL A 260 -3.86 -4.43 -6.45
C VAL A 260 -4.45 -3.22 -5.75
N ALA A 261 -3.64 -2.20 -5.50
CA ALA A 261 -4.11 -0.95 -4.93
C ALA A 261 -3.27 0.25 -5.40
N VAL A 262 -3.97 1.36 -5.64
CA VAL A 262 -3.40 2.69 -5.84
C VAL A 262 -4.07 3.61 -4.83
N VAL A 263 -3.28 4.27 -3.99
CA VAL A 263 -3.78 5.03 -2.85
C VAL A 263 -3.06 6.37 -2.78
N LEU A 264 -3.83 7.44 -2.57
CA LEU A 264 -3.34 8.70 -2.06
C LEU A 264 -4.00 8.93 -0.69
N GLN A 265 -3.20 8.81 0.36
CA GLN A 265 -3.63 8.89 1.75
C GLN A 265 -3.21 10.22 2.38
N GLY A 266 -4.13 10.82 3.12
CA GLY A 266 -3.98 12.09 3.82
C GLY A 266 -4.26 11.95 5.30
N GLN A 267 -3.47 12.62 6.14
CA GLN A 267 -3.68 12.69 7.58
C GLN A 267 -4.14 14.10 7.95
N CYS A 268 -5.25 14.19 8.68
CA CYS A 268 -5.80 15.45 9.17
C CYS A 268 -5.61 15.55 10.69
N TYR A 269 -4.34 15.64 11.11
CA TYR A 269 -3.92 15.63 12.52
C TYR A 269 -4.66 16.64 13.41
N ASP A 270 -5.08 17.79 12.85
CA ASP A 270 -5.83 18.83 13.56
C ASP A 270 -7.28 18.44 13.88
N ARG A 271 -7.79 17.39 13.22
CA ARG A 271 -9.14 16.83 13.38
C ARG A 271 -9.14 15.45 14.04
N ASP A 272 -8.00 14.96 14.52
CA ASP A 272 -7.93 13.71 15.26
C ASP A 272 -8.85 13.77 16.49
N PRO A 273 -9.70 12.74 16.73
CA PRO A 273 -10.50 12.68 17.94
C PRO A 273 -9.61 12.66 19.19
N LEU A 274 -10.10 13.25 20.28
CA LEU A 274 -9.43 13.14 21.58
C LEU A 274 -9.38 11.67 21.99
N THR A 275 -8.18 11.09 22.07
CA THR A 275 -7.98 9.76 22.66
C THR A 275 -8.28 9.82 24.15
N SER A 276 -9.45 9.30 24.54
CA SER A 276 -9.84 9.11 25.93
C SER A 276 -9.29 7.76 26.42
N PHE A 277 -8.14 7.79 27.11
CA PHE A 277 -7.66 6.65 27.88
C PHE A 277 -8.31 6.66 29.28
N PHE A 278 -9.63 6.46 29.33
CA PHE A 278 -10.39 6.34 30.58
C PHE A 278 -11.20 5.05 30.58
#